data_AF-A0A1F4TIJ5-F1
#
_entry.id   AF-A0A1F4TIJ5-F1
#
_cell.length_a   1.000
_cell.length_b   1.000
_cell.length_c   1.000
_cell.angle_alpha   90.00
_cell.angle_beta   90.00
_cell.angle_gamma   90.00
#
_symmetry.space_group_name_H-M   'P 1'
#
loop_
_entity.id
_entity.type
_entity.pdbx_description
1 polymer ?
#
loop_
_entity_poly.entity_id
_entity_poly.type
_entity_poly.pdbx_seq_one_letter_code
_entity_poly.pdbx_strand_id
1 'polypeptide(L)'
;MPNLNLFKEKLTRTMHPNLTAKELADLMVNAVLETEYGQTFSLSPGYAGMISTLGNSILNNPELRRQALAITNIYLRNNYGNQENIG
;
A
#
# COMPACT_ATOMS: atom_id res chain seq x y z
N MET A 1 -8.46 -15.26 3.63
CA MET A 1 -8.78 -13.92 3.10
C MET A 1 -7.99 -12.90 3.91
N PRO A 2 -7.27 -11.96 3.28
CA PRO A 2 -6.51 -10.93 3.99
C PRO A 2 -7.43 -10.10 4.89
N ASN A 3 -6.94 -9.77 6.08
CA ASN A 3 -7.69 -8.94 7.03
C ASN A 3 -7.73 -7.49 6.51
N LEU A 4 -8.82 -7.15 5.81
CA LEU A 4 -9.05 -5.84 5.20
C LEU A 4 -8.96 -4.67 6.18
N ASN A 5 -9.35 -4.87 7.44
CA ASN A 5 -9.26 -3.82 8.46
C ASN A 5 -7.80 -3.57 8.86
N LEU A 6 -7.04 -4.65 9.08
CA LEU A 6 -5.61 -4.56 9.38
C LEU A 6 -4.81 -3.99 8.20
N PHE A 7 -5.20 -4.33 6.97
CA PHE A 7 -4.61 -3.78 5.75
C PHE A 7 -4.80 -2.26 5.69
N LYS A 8 -6.04 -1.79 5.87
CA LYS A 8 -6.35 -0.36 5.92
C LYS A 8 -5.57 0.35 7.02
N GLU A 9 -5.56 -0.20 8.23
CA GLU A 9 -4.84 0.37 9.37
C GLU A 9 -3.32 0.53 9.08
N LYS A 10 -2.69 -0.50 8.52
CA LYS A 10 -1.27 -0.46 8.16
C LYS A 10 -0.99 0.55 7.05
N LEU A 11 -1.83 0.59 6.04
CA LEU A 11 -1.71 1.57 4.95
C LEU A 11 -1.86 3.00 5.50
N THR A 12 -2.80 3.23 6.41
CA THR A 12 -3.00 4.54 7.04
C THR A 12 -1.82 5.02 7.85
N ARG A 13 -1.15 4.13 8.58
CA ARG A 13 0.01 4.50 9.40
C ARG A 13 1.26 4.82 8.59
N THR A 14 1.38 4.24 7.40
CA THR A 14 2.61 4.30 6.60
C THR A 14 2.50 5.24 5.41
N MET A 15 1.28 5.51 4.93
CA MET A 15 1.03 6.43 3.83
C MET A 15 1.21 7.88 4.28
N HIS A 16 1.98 8.64 3.51
CA HIS A 16 2.26 10.05 3.73
C HIS A 16 2.26 10.81 2.39
N PRO A 17 2.08 12.14 2.40
CA PRO A 17 2.13 12.92 1.18
C PRO A 17 3.51 12.84 0.51
N ASN A 18 3.54 13.01 -0.82
CA ASN A 18 4.74 13.01 -1.68
C ASN A 18 5.41 11.65 -1.91
N LEU A 19 4.71 10.53 -1.67
CA LEU A 19 5.18 9.21 -2.09
C LEU A 19 5.33 9.13 -3.61
N THR A 20 6.45 8.59 -4.07
CA THR A 20 6.61 8.18 -5.46
C THR A 20 5.70 6.99 -5.77
N ALA A 21 5.39 6.77 -7.06
CA ALA A 21 4.61 5.62 -7.48
C ALA A 21 5.24 4.27 -7.05
N LYS A 22 6.58 4.22 -6.97
CA LYS A 22 7.32 3.04 -6.52
C LYS A 22 7.16 2.80 -5.03
N GLU A 23 7.37 3.81 -4.21
CA GLU A 23 7.22 3.69 -2.75
C GLU A 23 5.78 3.35 -2.39
N LEU A 24 4.81 3.92 -3.10
CA LEU A 24 3.40 3.58 -2.94
C LEU A 24 3.13 2.10 -3.25
N ALA A 25 3.65 1.59 -4.38
CA ALA A 25 3.49 0.19 -4.74
C ALA A 25 4.15 -0.75 -3.72
N ASP A 26 5.35 -0.40 -3.24
CA ASP A 26 6.06 -1.17 -2.22
C ASP A 26 5.31 -1.18 -0.89
N LEU A 27 4.77 -0.04 -0.45
CA LEU A 27 3.96 0.07 0.75
C LEU A 27 2.68 -0.78 0.68
N MET A 28 2.00 -0.79 -0.47
CA MET A 28 0.83 -1.64 -0.68
C MET A 28 1.18 -3.12 -0.58
N VAL A 29 2.25 -3.55 -1.26
CA VAL A 29 2.72 -4.95 -1.21
C VAL A 29 3.13 -5.33 0.22
N ASN A 30 3.88 -4.47 0.90
CA ASN A 30 4.28 -4.68 2.30
C ASN A 30 3.05 -4.85 3.20
N ALA A 31 2.07 -3.95 3.09
CA ALA A 31 0.85 -4.01 3.88
C ALA A 31 0.04 -5.29 3.62
N VAL A 32 -0.09 -5.75 2.37
CA VAL A 32 -0.75 -7.04 2.04
C VAL A 32 0.00 -8.19 2.70
N LEU A 33 1.31 -8.29 2.46
CA LEU A 33 2.10 -9.42 2.96
C LEU A 33 2.14 -9.47 4.49
N GLU A 34 2.26 -8.33 5.17
CA GLU A 34 2.18 -8.28 6.63
C GLU A 34 0.79 -8.68 7.15
N THR A 35 -0.29 -8.44 6.39
CA THR A 35 -1.64 -8.86 6.80
C THR A 35 -1.90 -10.34 6.58
N GLU A 36 -1.26 -10.93 5.58
CA GLU A 36 -1.41 -12.35 5.26
C GLU A 36 -0.47 -13.25 6.06
N TYR A 37 0.77 -12.81 6.25
CA TYR A 37 1.84 -13.63 6.82
C TYR A 37 2.40 -13.11 8.16
N GLY A 38 2.00 -11.91 8.59
CA GLY A 38 2.46 -11.30 9.84
C GLY A 38 3.82 -10.59 9.73
N GLN A 39 4.17 -9.82 10.77
CA GLN A 39 5.41 -9.03 10.81
C GLN A 39 6.68 -9.87 10.87
N THR A 40 6.64 -11.10 11.36
CA THR A 40 7.82 -11.96 11.41
C THR A 40 8.36 -12.28 10.01
N PHE A 41 7.48 -12.30 9.01
CA PHE A 41 7.83 -12.54 7.61
C PHE A 41 8.59 -11.35 6.98
N SER A 42 8.34 -10.13 7.46
CA SER A 42 8.94 -8.91 6.90
C SER A 42 10.41 -8.67 7.29
N LEU A 43 10.94 -9.44 8.25
CA LEU A 43 12.30 -9.32 8.75
C LEU A 43 13.35 -10.07 7.93
N SER A 44 12.96 -10.81 6.89
CA SER A 44 13.91 -11.59 6.08
C SER A 44 14.58 -10.75 4.97
N PRO A 45 15.87 -10.95 4.66
CA PRO A 45 16.53 -10.20 3.58
C PRO A 45 15.89 -10.41 2.19
N GLY A 46 15.35 -11.61 1.93
CA GLY A 46 14.63 -11.90 0.69
C GLY A 46 13.31 -11.15 0.56
N TYR A 47 12.74 -10.71 1.67
CA TYR A 47 11.46 -10.01 1.72
C TYR A 47 11.52 -8.64 1.03
N ALA A 48 12.54 -7.83 1.33
CA ALA A 48 12.71 -6.51 0.72
C ALA A 48 12.90 -6.61 -0.81
N GLY A 49 13.65 -7.62 -1.26
CA GLY A 49 13.81 -7.91 -2.69
C GLY A 49 12.50 -8.33 -3.37
N MET A 50 11.69 -9.15 -2.67
CA MET A 50 10.38 -9.56 -3.14
C MET A 50 9.41 -8.37 -3.24
N ILE A 51 9.34 -7.52 -2.22
CA ILE A 51 8.53 -6.28 -2.27
C ILE A 51 8.94 -5.46 -3.48
N SER A 52 10.24 -5.20 -3.65
CA SER A 52 10.69 -4.34 -4.74
C SER A 52 10.36 -4.92 -6.12
N THR A 53 10.46 -6.25 -6.27
CA THR A 53 10.11 -6.98 -7.50
C THR A 53 8.61 -6.89 -7.80
N LEU A 54 7.77 -7.09 -6.78
CA LEU A 54 6.32 -6.99 -6.91
C LEU A 54 5.88 -5.54 -7.17
N GLY A 55 6.45 -4.56 -6.48
CA GLY A 55 6.22 -3.14 -6.73
C GLY A 55 6.59 -2.74 -8.16
N ASN A 56 7.75 -3.20 -8.66
CA ASN A 56 8.12 -3.02 -10.07
C ASN A 56 7.14 -3.71 -11.02
N SER A 57 6.61 -4.89 -10.67
CA SER A 57 5.64 -5.60 -11.50
C SER A 57 4.30 -4.84 -11.58
N ILE A 58 3.86 -4.23 -10.46
CA ILE A 58 2.69 -3.35 -10.42
C ILE A 58 2.92 -2.12 -11.31
N LEU A 59 4.11 -1.51 -11.24
CA LEU A 59 4.43 -0.37 -12.08
C LEU A 59 4.50 -0.74 -13.55
N ASN A 60 5.10 -1.87 -13.91
CA ASN A 60 5.31 -2.26 -15.30
C ASN A 60 4.05 -2.83 -15.97
N ASN A 61 3.04 -3.24 -15.20
CA ASN A 61 1.75 -3.68 -15.72
C ASN A 61 0.71 -2.54 -15.66
N PRO A 62 0.22 -2.02 -16.81
CA PRO A 62 -0.71 -0.88 -16.84
C PRO A 62 -2.01 -1.12 -16.07
N GLU A 63 -2.51 -2.35 -16.08
CA GLU A 63 -3.77 -2.71 -15.43
C GLU A 63 -3.60 -2.74 -13.90
N LEU A 64 -2.52 -3.36 -13.41
CA LEU A 64 -2.20 -3.35 -11.97
C LEU A 64 -1.91 -1.94 -11.47
N ARG A 65 -1.21 -1.12 -12.27
CA ARG A 65 -0.96 0.29 -11.97
C ARG A 65 -2.27 1.05 -11.81
N ARG A 66 -3.23 0.84 -12.70
CA ARG A 66 -4.55 1.48 -12.63
C ARG A 66 -5.32 1.08 -11.37
N GLN A 67 -5.30 -0.20 -11.01
CA GLN A 67 -5.96 -0.70 -9.79
C GLN A 67 -5.31 -0.14 -8.52
N ALA A 68 -3.97 -0.13 -8.47
CA ALA A 68 -3.20 0.48 -7.39
C ALA A 68 -3.52 1.97 -7.21
N LEU A 69 -3.59 2.73 -8.31
CA LEU A 69 -3.95 4.15 -8.28
C LEU A 69 -5.42 4.36 -7.87
N ALA A 70 -6.34 3.49 -8.29
CA ALA A 70 -7.75 3.57 -7.90
C ALA A 70 -7.93 3.38 -6.38
N ILE A 71 -7.28 2.36 -5.80
CA ILE A 71 -7.27 2.12 -4.35
C ILE A 71 -6.71 3.33 -3.61
N THR A 72 -5.60 3.88 -4.11
CA THR A 72 -4.95 5.07 -3.55
C THR A 72 -5.86 6.29 -3.61
N ASN A 73 -6.51 6.55 -4.74
CA ASN A 73 -7.42 7.68 -4.91
C ASN A 73 -8.65 7.59 -3.99
N ILE A 74 -9.23 6.39 -3.86
CA ILE A 74 -10.31 6.13 -2.89
C ILE A 74 -9.84 6.45 -1.48
N TYR A 75 -8.63 6.01 -1.13
CA TYR A 75 -8.05 6.25 0.18
C TYR A 75 -7.77 7.73 0.46
N LEU A 76 -7.15 8.45 -0.49
CA LEU A 76 -6.91 9.89 -0.38
C LEU A 76 -8.23 10.64 -0.21
N ARG A 77 -9.25 10.34 -1.02
CA ARG A 77 -10.58 10.96 -0.86
C ARG A 77 -11.20 10.74 0.51
N ASN A 78 -11.07 9.54 1.08
CA ASN A 78 -11.64 9.25 2.40
C ASN A 78 -10.90 9.95 3.55
N ASN A 79 -9.59 10.21 3.41
CA ASN A 79 -8.81 10.88 4.45
C ASN A 79 -8.81 12.40 4.31
N TYR A 80 -8.76 12.93 3.08
CA TYR A 80 -8.84 14.37 2.81
C TYR A 80 -10.29 14.90 2.87
N GLY A 81 -11.29 14.12 2.45
CA GLY A 81 -12.71 14.50 2.59
C GLY A 81 -13.19 14.61 4.03
N ASN A 82 -12.51 13.94 4.98
CA ASN A 82 -12.76 14.12 6.41
C ASN A 82 -12.10 15.39 6.98
N GLN A 83 -11.13 16.01 6.30
CA GLN A 83 -10.53 17.28 6.73
C GLN A 83 -11.37 18.51 6.31
N GLU A 84 -12.22 18.40 5.29
CA GLU A 84 -13.12 19.50 4.88
C GLU A 84 -14.38 19.66 5.76
N ASN A 85 -14.65 18.73 6.69
CA ASN A 85 -15.77 18.83 7.66
C ASN A 85 -15.36 19.39 9.03
N ILE A 86 -14.17 19.99 9.13
CA ILE A 86 -13.69 20.73 10.29
C ILE A 86 -13.43 22.18 9.86
N GLY A 87 -14.46 22.81 9.29
CA GLY A 87 -14.51 24.23 8.93
C GLY A 87 -15.75 24.86 9.53
#